data_AF-A0A7J8LEC2-F1
#
_entry.id   AF-A0A7J8LEC2-F1
#
_cell.length_a   1.000
_cell.length_b   1.000
_cell.length_c   1.000
_cell.angle_alpha   90.00
_cell.angle_beta   90.00
_cell.angle_gamma   90.00
#
_symmetry.space_group_name_H-M   'P 1'
#
loop_
_entity.id
_entity.type
_entity.pdbx_description
1 polymer ?
#
loop_
_entity_poly.entity_id
_entity_poly.type
_entity_poly.pdbx_seq_one_letter_code
_entity_poly.pdbx_strand_id
1 'polypeptide(L)'
;MLVRNKILTNAERARRGMSPFPFCEQCGKSVESTIHAVKDCWQRPNLGWVKLNVDGSVSIVISKAAIGGIVRDSNGKWLAGFAMVTGMTEVFQVKVRAVVEGLKLAWMKCYKHVEINCDNALLIDTICNGFGSISNIRDVTPLTRIRHRIK
;
A
#
# COMPACT_ATOMS: atom_id res chain seq x y z
N MET A 1 9.71 12.49 3.79
CA MET A 1 10.03 13.39 4.92
C MET A 1 9.42 14.76 4.64
N LEU A 2 8.60 15.31 5.53
CA LEU A 2 8.04 16.66 5.37
C LEU A 2 9.03 17.69 5.94
N VAL A 3 9.26 18.80 5.24
CA VAL A 3 9.98 19.96 5.77
C VAL A 3 9.08 21.18 5.67
N ARG A 4 8.79 21.82 6.80
CA ARG A 4 7.87 22.97 6.90
C ARG A 4 6.49 22.67 6.26
N ASN A 5 5.93 21.51 6.56
CA ASN A 5 4.65 21.02 6.00
C ASN A 5 4.61 20.86 4.47
N LYS A 6 5.76 20.87 3.80
CA LYS A 6 5.88 20.55 2.37
C LYS A 6 6.64 19.24 2.20
N ILE A 7 6.30 18.47 1.18
CA ILE A 7 7.08 17.29 0.79
C ILE A 7 8.48 17.77 0.43
N LEU A 8 9.49 17.29 1.14
CA LEU A 8 10.88 17.52 0.77
C LEU A 8 11.22 16.54 -0.35
N THR A 9 11.02 16.98 -1.58
CA THR A 9 11.24 16.15 -2.76
C THR A 9 12.72 16.08 -3.13
N ASN A 10 13.14 15.09 -3.91
CA ASN A 10 14.53 15.02 -4.41
C ASN A 10 14.91 16.24 -5.24
N ALA A 11 13.99 16.87 -5.98
CA ALA A 11 14.26 18.16 -6.62
C ALA A 11 14.64 19.26 -5.62
N GLU A 12 13.92 19.36 -4.50
CA GLU A 12 14.22 20.34 -3.46
C GLU A 12 15.47 19.99 -2.65
N ARG A 13 15.77 18.70 -2.46
CA ARG A 13 17.04 18.24 -1.88
C ARG A 13 18.22 18.63 -2.77
N ALA A 14 18.12 18.38 -4.07
CA ALA A 14 19.16 18.76 -5.03
C ALA A 14 19.37 20.28 -5.07
N ARG A 15 18.29 21.07 -5.08
CA ARG A 15 18.36 22.53 -5.00
C ARG A 15 19.08 23.04 -3.73
N ARG A 16 18.97 22.29 -2.64
CA ARG A 16 19.63 22.59 -1.34
C ARG A 16 21.02 21.97 -1.20
N GLY A 17 21.53 21.29 -2.23
CA GLY A 17 22.81 20.57 -2.15
C GLY A 17 22.78 19.35 -1.22
N MET A 18 21.59 18.86 -0.85
CA MET A 18 21.40 17.70 0.04
C MET A 18 21.31 16.36 -0.72
N SER A 19 21.16 16.41 -2.05
CA SER A 19 21.16 15.24 -2.93
C SER A 19 21.93 15.59 -4.20
N PRO A 20 22.76 14.68 -4.75
CA PRO A 20 23.44 14.91 -6.02
C PRO A 20 22.46 14.89 -7.21
N PHE A 21 21.31 14.22 -7.09
CA PHE A 21 20.36 14.04 -8.19
C PHE A 21 18.91 14.37 -7.80
N PRO A 22 18.13 14.98 -8.72
CA PRO A 22 16.76 15.38 -8.45
C PRO A 22 15.71 14.29 -8.78
N PHE A 23 16.12 13.09 -9.17
CA PHE A 23 15.21 12.06 -9.71
C PHE A 23 14.49 11.26 -8.61
N CYS A 24 13.25 10.80 -8.87
CA CYS A 24 12.51 9.91 -7.95
C CYS A 24 13.22 8.57 -7.88
N GLU A 25 13.69 8.16 -6.70
CA GLU A 25 14.32 6.84 -6.51
C GLU A 25 13.32 5.70 -6.70
N GLN A 26 12.02 5.98 -6.51
CA GLN A 26 10.97 4.98 -6.59
C GLN A 26 10.52 4.64 -8.02
N CYS A 27 10.68 5.56 -8.98
CA CYS A 27 10.37 5.25 -10.39
C CYS A 27 11.54 5.44 -11.36
N GLY A 28 12.56 6.21 -11.00
CA GLY A 28 13.74 6.51 -11.81
C GLY A 28 13.48 7.31 -13.10
N LYS A 29 12.24 7.74 -13.36
CA LYS A 29 11.81 8.21 -14.68
C LYS A 29 11.77 9.73 -14.84
N SER A 30 11.75 10.48 -13.73
CA SER A 30 11.58 11.92 -13.76
C SER A 30 12.05 12.58 -12.48
N VAL A 31 12.25 13.90 -12.57
CA VAL A 31 12.52 14.76 -11.42
C VAL A 31 11.39 14.62 -10.40
N GLU A 32 11.75 14.33 -9.15
CA GLU A 32 10.80 14.24 -8.06
C GLU A 32 10.37 15.67 -7.67
N SER A 33 9.34 16.17 -8.33
CA SER A 33 8.56 17.33 -7.89
C SER A 33 7.49 16.89 -6.90
N THR A 34 6.78 17.84 -6.28
CA THR A 34 5.66 17.51 -5.37
C THR A 34 4.55 16.77 -6.13
N ILE A 35 4.27 17.20 -7.36
CA ILE A 35 3.30 16.53 -8.25
C ILE A 35 3.79 15.13 -8.57
N HIS A 36 5.07 14.97 -8.87
CA HIS A 36 5.64 13.66 -9.14
C HIS A 36 5.52 12.74 -7.92
N ALA A 37 5.99 13.17 -6.74
CA ALA A 37 5.96 12.37 -5.52
C ALA A 37 4.54 11.94 -5.13
N VAL A 38 3.53 12.79 -5.37
CA VAL A 38 2.15 12.54 -4.93
C VAL A 38 1.32 11.81 -6.00
N LYS A 39 1.56 12.10 -7.28
CA LYS A 39 0.69 11.68 -8.39
C LYS A 39 1.43 10.77 -9.38
N ASP A 40 2.59 11.20 -9.88
CA ASP A 40 3.21 10.57 -11.05
C ASP A 40 4.19 9.44 -10.70
N CYS A 41 4.73 9.39 -9.47
CA CYS A 41 5.58 8.31 -8.96
C CYS A 41 4.72 7.08 -8.55
N TRP A 42 3.39 7.13 -8.77
CA TRP A 42 2.51 5.98 -8.70
C TRP A 42 2.89 4.94 -9.77
N GLN A 43 3.40 3.79 -9.33
CA GLN A 43 3.66 2.68 -10.24
C GLN A 43 2.35 2.00 -10.62
N ARG A 44 1.95 2.10 -11.89
CA ARG A 44 0.79 1.36 -12.41
C ARG A 44 0.97 -0.16 -12.25
N PRO A 45 -0.07 -0.92 -11.85
CA PRO A 45 -0.03 -2.37 -11.94
C PRO A 45 -0.01 -2.82 -13.42
N ASN A 46 0.24 -4.11 -13.65
CA ASN A 46 0.16 -4.70 -14.99
C ASN A 46 -1.25 -4.51 -15.59
N LEU A 47 -1.36 -4.48 -16.92
CA LEU A 47 -2.66 -4.44 -17.59
C LEU A 47 -3.52 -5.64 -17.16
N GLY A 48 -4.80 -5.40 -16.84
CA GLY A 48 -5.71 -6.42 -16.31
C GLY A 48 -5.55 -6.72 -14.81
N TRP A 49 -4.63 -6.04 -14.12
CA TRP A 49 -4.47 -6.13 -12.66
C TRP A 49 -5.06 -4.89 -11.98
N VAL A 50 -5.56 -5.09 -10.76
CA VAL A 50 -5.89 -4.00 -9.85
C VAL A 50 -4.80 -3.83 -8.80
N LYS A 51 -4.57 -2.60 -8.36
CA LYS A 51 -3.65 -2.29 -7.26
C LYS A 51 -4.45 -2.03 -5.98
N LEU A 52 -4.20 -2.84 -4.96
CA LEU A 52 -4.74 -2.69 -3.62
C LEU A 52 -3.69 -2.01 -2.74
N ASN A 53 -3.88 -0.73 -2.39
CA ASN A 53 -3.11 -0.15 -1.30
C ASN A 53 -3.87 -0.32 -0.01
N VAL A 54 -3.17 -0.72 1.04
CA VAL A 54 -3.74 -0.77 2.39
C VAL A 54 -2.90 0.08 3.33
N ASP A 55 -3.54 0.57 4.37
CA ASP A 55 -2.88 1.28 5.47
C ASP A 55 -3.59 0.96 6.79
N GLY A 56 -2.86 1.09 7.88
CA GLY A 56 -3.31 0.80 9.22
C GLY A 56 -2.64 1.75 10.21
N SER A 57 -3.44 2.33 11.10
CA SER A 57 -2.98 3.23 12.15
C SER A 57 -3.40 2.71 13.51
N VAL A 58 -2.55 2.94 14.51
CA VAL A 58 -2.82 2.62 15.91
C VAL A 58 -2.63 3.88 16.73
N SER A 59 -3.59 4.19 17.59
CA SER A 59 -3.47 5.24 18.58
C SER A 59 -3.40 4.62 19.97
N ILE A 60 -2.23 4.74 20.60
CA ILE A 60 -1.95 4.25 21.95
C ILE A 60 -2.80 5.02 22.97
N VAL A 61 -3.06 6.32 22.73
CA VAL A 61 -3.77 7.20 23.67
C VAL A 61 -5.22 6.76 23.88
N ILE A 62 -5.89 6.33 22.81
CA ILE A 62 -7.31 5.91 22.85
C ILE A 62 -7.46 4.39 22.72
N SER A 63 -6.36 3.63 22.71
CA SER A 63 -6.31 2.18 22.51
C SER A 63 -7.18 1.69 21.35
N LYS A 64 -7.14 2.41 20.22
CA LYS A 64 -7.90 2.06 19.01
C LYS A 64 -6.96 1.96 17.83
N ALA A 65 -7.32 1.09 16.89
CA ALA A 65 -6.72 1.07 15.58
C ALA A 65 -7.76 1.33 14.50
N ALA A 66 -7.31 1.82 13.36
CA ALA A 66 -8.12 1.96 12.17
C ALA A 66 -7.36 1.38 10.99
N ILE A 67 -8.08 0.68 10.13
CA ILE A 67 -7.57 0.14 8.88
C ILE A 67 -8.33 0.73 7.71
N GLY A 68 -7.67 0.80 6.56
CA GLY A 68 -8.31 1.17 5.32
C GLY A 68 -7.55 0.69 4.11
N GLY A 69 -8.19 0.79 2.96
CA GLY A 69 -7.56 0.47 1.71
C GLY A 69 -8.34 0.97 0.51
N ILE A 70 -7.62 1.10 -0.60
CA ILE A 70 -8.15 1.55 -1.87
C ILE A 70 -7.73 0.59 -2.98
N VAL A 71 -8.66 0.30 -3.87
CA VAL A 71 -8.44 -0.48 -5.08
C VAL A 71 -8.47 0.45 -6.28
N ARG A 72 -7.43 0.38 -7.12
CA ARG A 72 -7.30 1.17 -8.35
C ARG A 72 -7.04 0.28 -9.56
N ASP A 73 -7.50 0.69 -10.73
CA ASP A 73 -7.14 0.03 -11.99
C ASP A 73 -5.71 0.40 -12.47
N SER A 74 -5.31 -0.15 -13.61
CA SER A 74 -4.04 0.16 -14.26
C SER A 74 -3.86 1.61 -14.73
N ASN A 75 -4.95 2.37 -14.86
CA ASN A 75 -4.94 3.80 -15.17
C ASN A 75 -4.94 4.67 -13.91
N GLY A 76 -4.95 4.07 -12.72
CA GLY A 76 -5.04 4.77 -11.44
C GLY A 76 -6.46 5.22 -11.08
N LYS A 77 -7.49 4.83 -11.85
CA LYS A 77 -8.89 5.12 -11.52
C LYS A 77 -9.28 4.38 -10.25
N TRP A 78 -9.92 5.09 -9.32
CA TRP A 78 -10.49 4.48 -8.12
C TRP A 78 -11.64 3.54 -8.50
N LEU A 79 -11.62 2.32 -7.96
CA LEU A 79 -12.62 1.28 -8.21
C LEU A 79 -13.45 0.97 -6.96
N ALA A 80 -12.80 0.88 -5.80
CA ALA A 80 -13.42 0.56 -4.51
C ALA A 80 -12.50 0.96 -3.35
N GLY A 81 -13.05 1.01 -2.13
CA GLY A 81 -12.26 1.19 -0.92
C GLY A 81 -13.03 0.76 0.33
N PHE A 82 -12.31 0.67 1.44
CA PHE A 82 -12.87 0.38 2.75
C PHE A 82 -12.15 1.18 3.82
N ALA A 83 -12.83 1.42 4.94
CA ALA A 83 -12.27 1.97 6.16
C ALA A 83 -13.06 1.42 7.35
N MET A 84 -12.38 0.99 8.40
CA MET A 84 -13.04 0.54 9.64
C MET A 84 -12.12 0.69 10.86
N VAL A 85 -12.73 0.87 12.02
CA VAL A 85 -12.04 0.84 13.33
C VAL A 85 -11.93 -0.62 13.78
N THR A 86 -10.79 -0.99 14.35
CA THR A 86 -10.55 -2.30 14.93
C THR A 86 -10.17 -2.16 16.41
N GLY A 87 -10.45 -3.20 17.19
CA GLY A 87 -10.01 -3.29 18.60
C GLY A 87 -8.58 -3.81 18.74
N MET A 88 -7.80 -3.84 17.66
CA MET A 88 -6.42 -4.33 17.68
C MET A 88 -5.49 -3.23 18.18
N THR A 89 -4.46 -3.61 18.93
CA THR A 89 -3.44 -2.71 19.48
C THR A 89 -2.06 -2.95 18.87
N GLU A 90 -1.84 -4.14 18.33
CA GLU A 90 -0.61 -4.55 17.66
C GLU A 90 -0.55 -4.02 16.21
N VAL A 91 0.43 -3.16 15.91
CA VAL A 91 0.60 -2.57 14.57
C VAL A 91 0.71 -3.64 13.49
N PHE A 92 1.39 -4.75 13.77
CA PHE A 92 1.52 -5.86 12.83
C PHE A 92 0.16 -6.50 12.50
N GLN A 93 -0.64 -6.82 13.52
CA GLN A 93 -1.97 -7.42 13.33
C GLN A 93 -2.93 -6.48 12.59
N VAL A 94 -2.85 -5.17 12.87
CA VAL A 94 -3.63 -4.14 12.18
C VAL A 94 -3.32 -4.14 10.68
N LYS A 95 -2.03 -4.22 10.31
CA LYS A 95 -1.62 -4.28 8.90
C LYS A 95 -2.01 -5.59 8.22
N VAL A 96 -1.86 -6.74 8.90
CA VAL A 96 -2.38 -8.04 8.41
C VAL A 96 -3.88 -7.93 8.13
N ARG A 97 -4.64 -7.39 9.07
CA ARG A 97 -6.08 -7.27 8.94
C ARG A 97 -6.47 -6.36 7.78
N ALA A 98 -5.75 -5.25 7.57
CA ALA A 98 -5.96 -4.38 6.43
C ALA A 98 -5.79 -5.13 5.09
N VAL A 99 -4.75 -5.96 4.94
CA VAL A 99 -4.56 -6.78 3.74
C VAL A 99 -5.70 -7.78 3.56
N VAL A 100 -6.08 -8.49 4.62
CA VAL A 100 -7.16 -9.50 4.55
C VAL A 100 -8.48 -8.87 4.12
N GLU A 101 -8.87 -7.75 4.73
CA GLU A 101 -10.11 -7.07 4.35
C GLU A 101 -10.05 -6.49 2.93
N GLY A 102 -8.88 -5.99 2.51
CA GLY A 102 -8.66 -5.55 1.13
C GLY A 102 -8.76 -6.68 0.10
N LEU A 103 -8.23 -7.88 0.42
CA LEU A 103 -8.35 -9.06 -0.42
C LEU A 103 -9.78 -9.59 -0.51
N LYS A 104 -10.51 -9.61 0.61
CA LYS A 104 -11.95 -9.92 0.61
C LYS A 104 -12.73 -8.95 -0.28
N LEU A 105 -12.45 -7.64 -0.19
CA LEU A 105 -13.07 -6.64 -1.06
C LEU A 105 -12.76 -6.91 -2.53
N ALA A 106 -11.51 -7.22 -2.86
CA ALA A 106 -11.13 -7.53 -4.24
C ALA A 106 -11.83 -8.80 -4.77
N TRP A 107 -11.96 -9.82 -3.93
CA TRP A 107 -12.67 -11.05 -4.23
C TRP A 107 -14.16 -10.81 -4.48
N MET A 108 -14.84 -10.07 -3.61
CA MET A 108 -16.27 -9.71 -3.78
C MET A 108 -16.52 -8.88 -5.05
N LYS A 109 -15.50 -8.17 -5.55
CA LYS A 109 -15.55 -7.43 -6.82
C LYS A 109 -15.10 -8.27 -8.03
N CYS A 110 -14.87 -9.57 -7.84
CA CYS A 110 -14.44 -10.53 -8.87
C CYS A 110 -13.10 -10.18 -9.54
N TYR A 111 -12.19 -9.50 -8.83
CA TYR A 111 -10.85 -9.20 -9.35
C TYR A 111 -9.94 -10.43 -9.22
N LYS A 112 -9.47 -10.94 -10.37
CA LYS A 112 -8.64 -12.17 -10.45
C LYS A 112 -7.13 -11.91 -10.27
N HIS A 113 -6.70 -10.65 -10.43
CA HIS A 113 -5.29 -10.26 -10.44
C HIS A 113 -5.09 -9.02 -9.59
N VAL A 114 -4.40 -9.15 -8.47
CA VAL A 114 -4.28 -8.10 -7.45
C VAL A 114 -2.81 -7.87 -7.11
N GLU A 115 -2.33 -6.63 -7.28
CA GLU A 115 -1.04 -6.19 -6.77
C GLU A 115 -1.25 -5.45 -5.45
N ILE A 116 -0.77 -6.02 -4.35
CA ILE A 116 -0.86 -5.46 -3.00
C ILE A 116 0.31 -4.51 -2.79
N ASN A 117 0.02 -3.33 -2.28
CA ASN A 117 1.00 -2.34 -1.90
C ASN A 117 0.85 -2.03 -0.41
N CYS A 118 1.86 -2.41 0.37
CA CYS A 118 1.91 -2.29 1.83
C CYS A 118 3.27 -1.74 2.24
N ASP A 119 3.31 -0.95 3.30
CA ASP A 119 4.49 -0.30 3.87
C ASP A 119 5.25 -1.19 4.88
N ASN A 120 4.95 -2.50 4.96
CA ASN A 120 5.60 -3.41 5.89
C ASN A 120 6.20 -4.62 5.18
N ALA A 121 7.53 -4.65 5.09
CA ALA A 121 8.31 -5.73 4.47
C ALA A 121 8.09 -7.10 5.14
N LEU A 122 7.95 -7.15 6.47
CA LEU A 122 7.74 -8.39 7.23
C LEU A 122 6.37 -9.03 6.95
N LEU A 123 5.38 -8.20 6.64
CA LEU A 123 4.03 -8.65 6.32
C LEU A 123 4.01 -9.47 5.02
N ILE A 124 4.80 -9.02 4.05
CA ILE A 124 4.92 -9.66 2.75
C ILE A 124 5.52 -11.06 2.87
N ASP A 125 6.60 -11.18 3.65
CA ASP A 125 7.25 -12.47 3.87
C ASP A 125 6.33 -13.46 4.60
N THR A 126 5.58 -12.98 5.60
CA THR A 126 4.60 -13.79 6.34
C THR A 126 3.45 -14.27 5.47
N ILE A 127 2.98 -13.43 4.54
CA ILE A 127 1.95 -13.80 3.55
C ILE A 127 2.54 -14.85 2.59
N CYS A 128 3.76 -14.70 2.08
CA CYS A 128 4.32 -15.64 1.12
C CYS A 128 4.72 -16.99 1.74
N ASN A 129 5.21 -17.01 2.98
CA ASN A 129 5.81 -18.19 3.61
C ASN A 129 4.96 -18.82 4.73
N GLY A 130 3.95 -18.13 5.24
CA GLY A 130 3.35 -18.42 6.54
C GLY A 130 1.82 -18.56 6.59
N PHE A 131 1.16 -18.94 5.49
CA PHE A 131 -0.31 -19.17 5.44
C PHE A 131 -0.81 -20.39 6.27
N GLY A 132 -0.11 -20.79 7.33
CA GLY A 132 -0.43 -21.96 8.15
C GLY A 132 -1.48 -21.75 9.24
N SER A 133 -1.80 -20.52 9.67
CA SER A 133 -2.60 -20.33 10.89
C SER A 133 -3.53 -19.11 10.95
N ILE A 134 -4.13 -18.72 9.81
CA ILE A 134 -5.28 -17.80 9.85
C ILE A 134 -6.50 -18.57 9.33
N SER A 135 -7.27 -19.11 10.26
CA SER A 135 -8.41 -20.04 10.08
C SER A 135 -9.58 -19.51 9.22
N ASN A 136 -9.45 -18.35 8.57
CA ASN A 136 -10.48 -17.75 7.72
C ASN A 136 -9.97 -17.31 6.32
N ILE A 137 -8.78 -17.75 5.89
CA ILE A 137 -8.20 -17.37 4.58
C ILE A 137 -8.24 -18.49 3.52
N ARG A 138 -8.61 -19.72 3.89
CA ARG A 138 -8.65 -20.86 2.94
C ARG A 138 -9.60 -20.64 1.75
N ASP A 139 -10.50 -19.67 1.83
CA ASP A 139 -11.48 -19.36 0.78
C ASP A 139 -11.05 -18.26 -0.21
N VAL A 140 -9.94 -17.57 0.01
CA VAL A 140 -9.52 -16.40 -0.82
C VAL A 140 -8.41 -16.76 -1.84
N THR A 141 -7.84 -17.96 -1.72
CA THR A 141 -6.56 -18.32 -2.35
C THR A 141 -6.57 -19.04 -3.70
N PRO A 142 -7.61 -19.71 -4.24
CA PRO A 142 -7.36 -20.52 -5.44
C PRO A 142 -7.23 -19.71 -6.75
N LEU A 143 -7.75 -18.48 -6.83
CA LEU A 143 -7.90 -17.78 -8.13
C LEU A 143 -7.24 -16.40 -8.22
N THR A 144 -6.74 -15.85 -7.12
CA THR A 144 -6.18 -14.50 -7.09
C THR A 144 -4.66 -14.58 -7.24
N ARG A 145 -4.12 -14.22 -8.42
CA ARG A 145 -2.66 -14.04 -8.54
C ARG A 145 -2.26 -12.79 -7.77
N ILE A 146 -1.52 -12.97 -6.68
CA ILE A 146 -1.05 -11.90 -5.81
C ILE A 146 0.38 -11.53 -6.22
N ARG A 147 0.62 -10.23 -6.39
CA ARG A 147 1.97 -9.63 -6.40
C ARG A 147 2.07 -8.62 -5.30
N HIS A 148 3.26 -8.40 -4.78
CA HIS A 148 3.48 -7.43 -3.71
C HIS A 148 4.57 -6.42 -4.08
N ARG A 149 4.46 -5.22 -3.52
CA ARG A 149 5.57 -4.25 -3.46
C ARG A 149 5.64 -3.64 -2.06
N ILE A 150 6.86 -3.40 -1.62
CA ILE A 150 7.15 -2.58 -0.43
C ILE A 150 7.18 -1.13 -0.90
N LYS A 151 6.48 -0.24 -0.19
CA LYS A 151 6.51 1.19 -0.44
C LYS A 151 7.87 1.81 -0.14
#